data_AF-A0A6G1YQ29-F1
#
_entry.id   AF-A0A6G1YQ29-F1
#
_cell.length_a   1.000
_cell.length_b   1.000
_cell.length_c   1.000
_cell.angle_alpha   90.00
_cell.angle_beta   90.00
_cell.angle_gamma   90.00
#
_symmetry.space_group_name_H-M   'P 1'
#
loop_
_entity.id
_entity.type
_entity.pdbx_description
1 polymer ?
#
loop_
_entity_poly.entity_id
_entity_poly.type
_entity_poly.pdbx_seq_one_letter_code
_entity_poly.pdbx_strand_id
1 'polypeptide(L)'
;MAERPSKGFGKTMNDFDAWQRILLEWKNVNHMKRLNQQLYDQLGGAIIYILKYGEKNNIPLPNKDALYRMIDNVHDITGKIKQRHEEINAPDGA
;
A
#
# COMPACT_ATOMS: atom_id res chain seq x y z
N MET A 1 -49.41 -30.96 17.85
CA MET A 1 -48.76 -29.64 17.78
C MET A 1 -47.51 -29.80 16.97
N ALA A 2 -47.47 -29.26 15.74
CA ALA A 2 -46.31 -29.38 14.87
C ALA A 2 -45.34 -28.24 15.17
N GLU A 3 -44.14 -28.59 15.65
CA GLU A 3 -43.02 -27.65 15.79
C GLU A 3 -42.64 -27.11 14.40
N ARG A 4 -42.64 -25.78 14.26
CA ARG A 4 -42.16 -25.13 13.04
C ARG A 4 -40.63 -25.27 12.99
N PRO A 5 -40.03 -25.76 11.89
CA PRO A 5 -38.59 -25.74 11.75
C PRO A 5 -38.10 -24.30 11.61
N SER A 6 -37.37 -23.82 12.62
CA SER A 6 -36.51 -22.64 12.53
C SER A 6 -35.36 -22.96 11.58
N LYS A 7 -35.57 -22.73 10.27
CA LYS A 7 -34.52 -22.82 9.25
C LYS A 7 -34.52 -21.53 8.45
N GLY A 8 -33.70 -20.57 8.85
CA GLY A 8 -33.53 -19.33 8.09
C GLY A 8 -32.46 -18.37 8.60
N PHE A 9 -32.16 -18.34 9.90
CA PHE A 9 -31.29 -17.29 10.46
C PHE A 9 -29.80 -17.63 10.57
N GLY A 10 -29.43 -18.92 10.63
CA GLY A 10 -28.03 -19.32 10.85
C GLY A 10 -27.09 -19.13 9.65
N LYS A 11 -27.63 -19.12 8.42
CA LYS A 11 -26.82 -18.97 7.20
C LYS A 11 -26.49 -17.50 6.91
N THR A 12 -27.49 -16.62 7.05
CA THR A 12 -27.34 -15.17 6.80
C THR A 12 -26.45 -14.47 7.83
N MET A 13 -26.46 -14.93 9.09
CA MET A 13 -25.60 -14.40 10.15
C MET A 13 -24.13 -14.81 9.94
N ASN A 14 -23.89 -16.04 9.48
CA ASN A 14 -22.55 -16.51 9.10
C ASN A 14 -22.01 -15.76 7.86
N ASP A 15 -22.87 -15.51 6.88
CA ASP A 15 -22.50 -14.73 5.69
C ASP A 15 -22.16 -13.27 6.06
N PHE A 16 -22.94 -12.64 6.95
CA PHE A 16 -22.66 -11.29 7.44
C PHE A 16 -21.33 -11.19 8.19
N ASP A 17 -21.06 -12.13 9.10
CA ASP A 17 -19.79 -12.18 9.85
C ASP A 17 -18.59 -12.40 8.91
N ALA A 18 -18.75 -13.24 7.89
CA ALA A 18 -17.74 -13.43 6.85
C ALA A 18 -17.47 -12.14 6.07
N TRP A 19 -18.52 -11.42 5.66
CA TRP A 19 -18.38 -10.11 5.01
C TRP A 19 -17.70 -9.07 5.90
N GLN A 20 -18.02 -9.03 7.19
CA GLN A 20 -17.36 -8.12 8.13
C GLN A 20 -15.87 -8.41 8.26
N ARG A 21 -15.46 -9.68 8.29
CA ARG A 21 -14.04 -10.08 8.31
C ARG A 21 -13.31 -9.64 7.05
N ILE A 22 -13.91 -9.87 5.88
CA ILE A 22 -13.34 -9.43 4.59
C ILE A 22 -13.14 -7.91 4.57
N LEU A 23 -14.12 -7.14 5.06
CA LEU A 23 -14.00 -5.67 5.14
C LEU A 23 -12.89 -5.23 6.10
N LEU A 24 -12.72 -5.93 7.23
CA LEU A 24 -11.67 -5.63 8.19
C LEU A 24 -10.28 -5.91 7.60
N GLU A 25 -10.11 -7.06 6.95
CA GLU A 25 -8.88 -7.43 6.26
C GLU A 25 -8.55 -6.42 5.15
N TRP A 26 -9.55 -6.01 4.37
CA TRP A 26 -9.36 -5.01 3.32
C TRP A 26 -8.91 -3.65 3.87
N LYS A 27 -9.49 -3.20 5.00
CA LYS A 27 -9.05 -1.99 5.70
C LYS A 27 -7.59 -2.11 6.15
N ASN A 28 -7.19 -3.25 6.70
CA ASN A 28 -5.80 -3.49 7.12
C ASN A 28 -4.84 -3.45 5.93
N VAL A 29 -5.20 -4.09 4.81
CA VAL A 29 -4.40 -4.04 3.57
C VAL A 29 -4.24 -2.61 3.07
N ASN A 30 -5.31 -1.81 3.06
CA ASN A 30 -5.23 -0.41 2.65
C ASN A 30 -4.37 0.45 3.59
N HIS A 31 -4.46 0.20 4.89
CA HIS A 31 -3.59 0.86 5.86
C HIS A 31 -2.11 0.55 5.61
N MET A 32 -1.78 -0.73 5.41
CA MET A 32 -0.42 -1.17 5.11
C MET A 32 0.11 -0.58 3.79
N LYS A 33 -0.73 -0.50 2.76
CA LYS A 33 -0.36 0.16 1.49
C LYS A 33 0.06 1.61 1.71
N ARG A 34 -0.71 2.36 2.51
CA ARG A 34 -0.41 3.76 2.83
C ARG A 34 0.90 3.89 3.61
N LEU A 35 1.12 3.03 4.61
CA LEU A 35 2.36 3.03 5.39
C LEU A 35 3.58 2.73 4.51
N ASN A 36 3.45 1.75 3.60
CA ASN A 36 4.53 1.42 2.67
C ASN A 36 4.86 2.61 1.76
N GLN A 37 3.86 3.31 1.24
CA GLN A 37 4.09 4.51 0.43
C GLN A 37 4.84 5.59 1.22
N GLN A 38 4.39 5.86 2.45
CA GLN A 38 5.05 6.84 3.32
C GLN A 38 6.50 6.45 3.63
N LEU A 39 6.77 5.16 3.86
CA LEU A 39 8.12 4.66 4.07
C LEU A 39 9.01 4.88 2.85
N TYR A 40 8.52 4.59 1.64
CA TYR A 40 9.25 4.84 0.41
C TYR A 40 9.57 6.31 0.21
N ASP A 41 8.60 7.21 0.45
CA ASP A 41 8.80 8.66 0.33
C ASP A 41 9.85 9.16 1.33
N GLN A 42 9.79 8.69 2.59
CA GLN A 42 10.75 9.05 3.63
C GLN A 42 12.17 8.55 3.31
N LEU A 43 12.30 7.31 2.84
CA LEU A 43 13.59 6.74 2.43
C LEU A 43 14.18 7.49 1.23
N GLY A 44 13.37 7.75 0.20
CA GLY A 44 13.79 8.55 -0.96
C GLY A 44 14.24 9.96 -0.53
N GLY A 45 13.46 10.61 0.33
CA GLY A 45 13.78 11.93 0.88
C GLY A 45 15.09 11.94 1.69
N ALA A 46 15.33 10.92 2.51
CA ALA A 46 16.56 10.77 3.27
C ALA A 46 17.80 10.62 2.37
N ILE A 47 17.70 9.83 1.30
CA ILE A 47 18.81 9.66 0.34
C ILE A 47 19.09 10.98 -0.39
N ILE A 48 18.05 11.69 -0.84
CA ILE A 48 18.18 13.01 -1.47
C ILE A 48 18.85 14.00 -0.52
N TYR A 49 18.45 14.00 0.77
CA TYR A 49 19.06 14.85 1.78
C TYR A 49 20.56 14.56 1.94
N ILE A 50 20.95 13.28 2.06
CA ILE A 50 22.35 12.87 2.17
C ILE A 50 23.16 13.33 0.96
N LEU A 51 22.63 13.12 -0.25
CA LEU A 51 23.28 13.54 -1.50
C LEU A 51 23.51 15.06 -1.54
N LYS A 52 22.48 15.85 -1.23
CA LYS A 52 22.55 17.32 -1.21
C LYS A 52 23.48 17.84 -0.11
N TYR A 53 23.45 17.20 1.06
CA TYR A 53 24.32 17.56 2.18
C TYR A 53 25.78 17.27 1.82
N GLY A 54 26.07 16.11 1.23
CA GLY A 54 27.41 15.76 0.78
C GLY A 54 27.94 16.75 -0.27
N GLU A 55 27.11 17.09 -1.25
CA GLU A 55 27.45 18.09 -2.28
C GLU A 55 27.72 19.48 -1.69
N LYS A 56 26.81 19.97 -0.82
CA LYS A 56 26.93 21.30 -0.19
C LYS A 56 28.20 21.44 0.66
N ASN A 57 28.62 20.37 1.33
CA ASN A 57 29.77 20.37 2.24
C ASN A 57 31.05 19.78 1.60
N ASN A 58 31.01 19.49 0.30
CA ASN A 58 32.12 18.87 -0.44
C ASN A 58 32.61 17.55 0.19
N ILE A 59 31.69 16.78 0.78
CA ILE A 59 31.95 15.48 1.39
C ILE A 59 31.83 14.43 0.28
N PRO A 60 32.90 13.70 -0.06
CA PRO A 60 32.83 12.62 -1.04
C PRO A 60 31.97 11.48 -0.49
N LEU A 61 30.86 11.21 -1.16
CA LEU A 61 30.00 10.07 -0.83
C LEU A 61 30.46 8.83 -1.62
N PRO A 62 30.87 7.74 -0.94
CA PRO A 62 31.19 6.50 -1.62
C PRO A 62 29.93 5.95 -2.30
N ASN A 63 30.09 5.37 -3.50
CA ASN A 63 29.00 4.75 -4.26
C ASN A 63 27.80 5.66 -4.54
N LYS A 64 28.04 6.94 -4.88
CA LYS A 64 26.99 7.92 -5.21
C LYS A 64 26.00 7.41 -6.27
N ASP A 65 26.49 6.67 -7.27
CA ASP A 65 25.65 6.07 -8.32
C ASP A 65 24.69 5.00 -7.78
N ALA A 66 25.05 4.30 -6.70
CA ALA A 66 24.14 3.37 -6.05
C ALA A 66 23.00 4.12 -5.34
N LEU A 67 23.30 5.26 -4.71
CA LEU A 67 22.28 6.10 -4.07
C LEU A 67 21.28 6.68 -5.09
N TYR A 68 21.76 7.11 -6.26
CA TYR A 68 20.87 7.55 -7.34
C TYR A 68 19.99 6.41 -7.85
N ARG A 69 20.56 5.22 -8.08
CA ARG A 69 19.77 4.03 -8.47
C ARG A 69 18.72 3.65 -7.43
N MET A 70 19.00 3.85 -6.14
CA MET A 70 18.00 3.62 -5.09
C MET A 70 16.82 4.62 -5.19
N ILE A 71 17.08 5.88 -5.54
CA ILE A 71 16.02 6.89 -5.78
C ILE A 71 15.17 6.50 -6.99
N ASP A 72 15.80 6.08 -8.09
CA ASP A 72 15.10 5.65 -9.30
C ASP A 72 14.21 4.44 -9.02
N ASN A 73 14.72 3.46 -8.26
CA ASN A 73 13.95 2.30 -7.84
C ASN A 73 12.75 2.68 -6.96
N VAL A 74 12.91 3.62 -6.04
CA VAL A 74 11.80 4.13 -5.21
C VAL A 74 10.71 4.77 -6.06
N HIS A 75 11.09 5.56 -7.07
CA HIS A 75 10.15 6.18 -8.01
C HIS A 75 9.42 5.13 -8.86
N ASP A 76 10.14 4.15 -9.40
CA ASP A 76 9.57 3.08 -10.21
C ASP A 76 8.58 2.21 -9.42
N ILE A 77 8.95 1.79 -8.21
CA ILE A 77 8.07 1.00 -7.33
C ILE A 77 6.82 1.79 -6.96
N THR A 78 6.98 3.06 -6.57
CA THR A 78 5.86 3.95 -6.24
C THR A 78 4.93 4.16 -7.45
N GLY A 79 5.52 4.38 -8.62
CA GLY A 79 4.78 4.55 -9.87
C GLY A 79 3.94 3.32 -10.21
N LYS A 80 4.53 2.12 -10.13
CA LYS A 80 3.84 0.84 -10.35
C LYS A 80 2.71 0.60 -9.34
N ILE A 81 2.91 0.94 -8.07
CA ILE A 81 1.86 0.83 -7.04
C ILE A 81 0.69 1.77 -7.36
N LYS A 82 0.98 3.01 -7.76
CA LYS A 82 -0.03 3.99 -8.12
C LYS A 82 -0.81 3.57 -9.36
N GLN A 83 -0.13 3.14 -10.43
CA GLN A 83 -0.77 2.65 -11.65
C GLN A 83 -1.70 1.47 -11.36
N ARG A 84 -1.24 0.48 -10.60
CA ARG A 84 -2.07 -0.68 -10.24
C ARG A 84 -3.28 -0.29 -9.38
N HIS A 85 -3.15 0.74 -8.54
CA HIS A 85 -4.28 1.28 -7.78
C HIS A 85 -5.30 1.95 -8.71
N GLU A 86 -4.86 2.68 -9.73
CA GLU A 86 -5.73 3.30 -10.72
C GLU A 86 -6.45 2.24 -11.57
N GLU A 87 -5.76 1.19 -12.02
CA GLU A 87 -6.36 0.07 -12.79
C GLU A 87 -7.46 -0.68 -12.01
N ILE A 88 -7.27 -0.88 -10.70
CA ILE A 88 -8.25 -1.58 -9.85
C ILE A 88 -9.48 -0.72 -9.54
N ASN A 89 -9.31 0.60 -9.47
CA ASN A 89 -10.38 1.54 -9.10
C ASN A 89 -10.93 2.33 -10.29
N ALA A 90 -10.44 2.08 -11.50
CA ALA A 90 -11.01 2.64 -12.71
C ALA A 90 -12.47 2.15 -12.80
N PRO A 91 -13.44 3.07 -12.96
CA PRO A 91 -14.82 2.64 -13.18
C PRO A 91 -14.86 1.81 -14.46
N ASP A 92 -15.46 0.61 -14.39
CA ASP A 92 -15.67 -0.24 -15.56
C ASP A 92 -16.34 0.58 -16.67
N GLY A 93 -15.58 0.89 -17.73
CA GLY A 93 -16.08 1.37 -19.03
C GLY A 93 -16.90 2.67 -19.01
N ALA A 94 -16.32 3.74 -19.54
CA ALA A 94 -17.10 4.76 -20.23
C ALA A 94 -17.66 4.19 -21.56
#